data_AF-A0A0U2BGU8-F1
#
_entry.id   AF-A0A0U2BGU8-F1
#
_cell.length_a   1.000
_cell.length_b   1.000
_cell.length_c   1.000
_cell.angle_alpha   90.00
_cell.angle_beta   90.00
_cell.angle_gamma   90.00
#
_symmetry.space_group_name_H-M   'P 1'
#
loop_
_entity.id
_entity.type
_entity.pdbx_description
1 polymer ?
#
loop_
_entity_poly.entity_id
_entity_poly.type
_entity_poly.pdbx_seq_one_letter_code
_entity_poly.pdbx_strand_id
1 'polypeptide(L)'
;MSDHIEPTLEQRRIIYQARRGLKELDYYIDPYVKEHYLSASDDEQAAFVRLLEHEDPDLLLFFLGQERPDDEGVARLIERMKQLKYAN
;
A
#
# COMPACT_ATOMS: atom_id res chain seq x y z
N MET A 1 -8.88 -10.02 23.54
CA MET A 1 -9.80 -9.09 22.87
C MET A 1 -9.13 -8.72 21.56
N SER A 2 -9.58 -9.30 20.46
CA SER A 2 -9.12 -8.87 19.15
C SER A 2 -9.89 -7.59 18.84
N ASP A 3 -9.23 -6.44 18.89
CA ASP A 3 -9.81 -5.19 18.41
C ASP A 3 -10.03 -5.34 16.91
N HIS A 4 -11.26 -5.69 16.53
CA HIS A 4 -11.66 -5.78 15.14
C HIS A 4 -11.90 -4.35 14.66
N ILE A 5 -10.90 -3.76 14.02
CA ILE A 5 -11.02 -2.43 13.42
C ILE A 5 -11.90 -2.56 12.19
N GLU A 6 -13.13 -2.07 12.27
CA GLU A 6 -14.06 -2.05 11.15
C GLU A 6 -13.72 -0.88 10.21
N PRO A 7 -13.51 -1.14 8.89
CA PRO A 7 -13.21 -0.08 7.97
C PRO A 7 -14.43 0.82 7.69
N THR A 8 -14.19 2.12 7.58
CA THR A 8 -15.17 3.09 7.10
C THR A 8 -15.55 2.81 5.64
N LEU A 9 -16.63 3.44 5.15
CA LEU A 9 -17.02 3.32 3.75
C LEU A 9 -15.93 3.79 2.77
N GLU A 10 -15.20 4.84 3.14
CA GLU A 10 -14.09 5.35 2.35
C GLU A 10 -12.91 4.37 2.33
N GLN A 11 -12.52 3.86 3.50
CA GLN A 11 -11.46 2.86 3.60
C GLN A 11 -11.81 1.58 2.83
N ARG A 12 -13.08 1.12 2.85
CA ARG A 12 -13.53 -0.02 2.04
C ARG A 12 -13.35 0.22 0.54
N ARG A 13 -13.59 1.45 0.06
CA ARG A 13 -13.39 1.81 -1.36
C ARG A 13 -11.90 1.79 -1.71
N ILE A 14 -11.05 2.34 -0.85
CA ILE A 14 -9.60 2.36 -1.03
C ILE A 14 -9.04 0.94 -1.05
N ILE A 15 -9.46 0.09 -0.10
CA ILE A 15 -9.10 -1.34 -0.06
C ILE A 15 -9.52 -2.06 -1.36
N TYR A 16 -10.70 -1.75 -1.89
CA TYR A 16 -11.15 -2.32 -3.15
C TYR A 16 -10.32 -1.85 -4.35
N GLN A 17 -9.98 -0.55 -4.41
CA GLN A 17 -9.14 0.04 -5.45
C GLN A 17 -7.69 -0.48 -5.42
N ALA A 18 -7.23 -1.00 -4.28
CA ALA A 18 -5.89 -1.54 -4.14
C ALA A 18 -5.64 -2.85 -4.93
N ARG A 19 -6.69 -3.53 -5.41
CA ARG A 19 -6.59 -4.77 -6.19
C ARG A 19 -5.97 -4.49 -7.56
N ARG A 20 -4.85 -5.14 -7.88
CA ARG A 20 -4.09 -4.91 -9.12
C ARG A 20 -4.16 -6.09 -10.09
N GLY A 21 -3.78 -5.83 -11.34
CA GLY A 21 -3.77 -6.86 -12.40
C GLY A 21 -2.47 -7.67 -12.46
N LEU A 22 -1.39 -7.13 -11.89
CA LEU A 22 -0.08 -7.78 -11.83
C LEU A 22 0.13 -8.49 -10.50
N LYS A 23 0.40 -9.80 -10.56
CA LYS A 23 0.56 -10.67 -9.39
C LYS A 23 1.73 -10.24 -8.49
N GLU A 24 2.76 -9.64 -9.09
CA GLU A 24 3.90 -9.09 -8.39
C GLU A 24 3.52 -7.92 -7.48
N LEU A 25 2.48 -7.15 -7.82
CA LEU A 25 2.00 -6.05 -6.98
C LEU A 25 1.20 -6.56 -5.79
N ASP A 26 0.36 -7.59 -5.99
CA ASP A 26 -0.38 -8.25 -4.92
C ASP A 26 0.57 -8.71 -3.81
N TYR A 27 1.78 -9.16 -4.16
CA TYR A 27 2.80 -9.58 -3.20
C TYR A 27 3.17 -8.50 -2.17
N TYR A 28 3.16 -7.22 -2.54
CA TYR A 28 3.48 -6.10 -1.66
C TYR A 28 2.23 -5.46 -1.06
N ILE A 29 1.17 -5.32 -1.86
CA ILE A 29 -0.03 -4.57 -1.49
C ILE A 29 -0.94 -5.39 -0.55
N ASP A 30 -1.10 -6.70 -0.78
CA ASP A 30 -2.00 -7.51 0.04
C ASP A 30 -1.64 -7.53 1.53
N PRO A 31 -0.37 -7.79 1.93
CA PRO A 31 0.00 -7.78 3.35
C PRO A 31 -0.27 -6.43 4.00
N TYR A 32 0.06 -5.34 3.32
CA TYR A 32 -0.18 -3.99 3.81
C TYR A 32 -1.66 -3.72 4.04
N VAL A 33 -2.51 -4.02 3.06
CA VAL A 33 -3.96 -3.80 3.13
C VAL A 33 -4.61 -4.63 4.22
N LYS A 34 -4.20 -5.90 4.38
CA LYS A 34 -4.82 -6.84 5.33
C LYS A 34 -4.45 -6.56 6.78
N GLU A 35 -3.21 -6.11 7.03
CA GLU A 35 -2.66 -6.09 8.39
C GLU A 35 -2.30 -4.70 8.90
N HIS A 36 -2.11 -3.72 8.02
CA HIS A 36 -1.53 -2.42 8.39
C HIS A 36 -2.38 -1.22 8.03
N TYR A 37 -3.08 -1.21 6.90
CA TYR A 37 -3.75 -0.02 6.40
C TYR A 37 -4.76 0.59 7.38
N LEU A 38 -5.57 -0.23 8.07
CA LEU A 38 -6.62 0.27 8.97
C LEU A 38 -6.10 0.85 10.29
N SER A 39 -4.87 0.50 10.68
CA SER A 39 -4.21 1.01 11.89
C SER A 39 -3.10 2.01 11.57
N ALA A 40 -2.83 2.27 10.28
CA ALA A 40 -1.86 3.25 9.82
C ALA A 40 -2.30 4.67 10.20
N SER A 41 -1.32 5.57 10.37
CA SER A 41 -1.60 6.99 10.61
C SER A 41 -2.30 7.62 9.41
N ASP A 42 -2.98 8.74 9.65
CA ASP A 42 -3.68 9.49 8.59
C ASP A 42 -2.74 9.85 7.42
N ASP A 43 -1.50 10.26 7.74
CA ASP A 43 -0.48 10.58 6.73
C ASP A 43 -0.12 9.39 5.85
N GLU A 44 -0.05 8.18 6.43
CA GLU A 44 0.27 6.98 5.69
C GLU A 44 -0.92 6.44 4.90
N GLN A 45 -2.13 6.52 5.46
CA GLN A 45 -3.35 6.21 4.70
C GLN A 45 -3.48 7.16 3.50
N ALA A 46 -3.19 8.46 3.68
CA ALA A 46 -3.19 9.43 2.59
C ALA A 46 -2.09 9.15 1.56
N ALA A 47 -0.89 8.74 1.99
CA ALA A 47 0.16 8.30 1.08
C ALA A 47 -0.24 7.05 0.29
N PHE A 48 -0.99 6.12 0.89
CA PHE A 48 -1.52 4.96 0.18
C PHE A 48 -2.55 5.37 -0.87
N VAL A 49 -3.44 6.32 -0.57
CA VAL A 49 -4.38 6.85 -1.58
C VAL A 49 -3.63 7.42 -2.79
N ARG A 50 -2.58 8.22 -2.56
CA ARG A 50 -1.75 8.76 -3.66
C ARG A 50 -0.98 7.68 -4.40
N LEU A 51 -0.49 6.66 -3.70
CA LEU A 51 0.12 5.48 -4.32
C LEU A 51 -0.86 4.81 -5.30
N LEU A 52 -2.15 4.77 -4.97
CA LEU A 52 -3.15 4.14 -5.83
C LEU A 52 -3.45 4.91 -7.13
N GLU A 53 -2.99 6.15 -7.26
CA GLU A 53 -3.12 6.96 -8.48
C GLU A 53 -2.15 6.52 -9.58
N HIS A 54 -1.09 5.77 -9.24
CA HIS A 54 -0.15 5.23 -10.20
C HIS A 54 -0.67 3.97 -10.90
N GLU A 55 -0.29 3.81 -12.16
CA GLU A 55 -0.59 2.63 -12.95
C GLU A 55 0.31 1.44 -12.56
N ASP A 56 -0.17 0.23 -12.85
CA ASP A 56 0.51 -1.01 -12.48
C ASP A 56 1.96 -1.13 -13.00
N PRO A 57 2.30 -0.69 -14.25
CA PRO A 57 3.68 -0.71 -14.72
C PRO A 57 4.62 0.16 -13.88
N ASP A 58 4.22 1.38 -13.54
CA ASP A 58 5.02 2.32 -12.76
C ASP A 58 5.21 1.80 -11.33
N LEU A 59 4.12 1.31 -10.72
CA LEU A 59 4.17 0.69 -9.39
C LEU A 59 5.16 -0.47 -9.36
N LEU A 60 5.18 -1.31 -10.40
CA LEU A 60 6.11 -2.43 -10.48
C LEU A 60 7.57 -1.92 -10.50
N LEU A 61 7.88 -0.90 -11.30
CA LEU A 61 9.22 -0.29 -11.35
C LEU A 61 9.63 0.27 -9.98
N PHE A 62 8.71 0.91 -9.25
CA PHE A 62 8.97 1.43 -7.91
C PHE A 62 9.24 0.32 -6.90
N PHE A 63 8.41 -0.73 -6.87
CA PHE A 63 8.60 -1.85 -5.95
C PHE A 63 9.90 -2.63 -6.24
N LEU A 64 10.31 -2.71 -7.51
CA LEU A 64 11.59 -3.30 -7.91
C LEU A 64 12.79 -2.37 -7.64
N GLY A 65 12.57 -1.12 -7.23
CA GLY A 65 13.62 -0.12 -7.00
C GLY A 65 14.33 0.35 -8.28
N GLN A 66 13.68 0.17 -9.44
CA GLN A 66 14.17 0.63 -10.73
C GLN A 66 13.85 2.10 -10.97
N GLU A 67 12.75 2.58 -10.37
CA GLU A 67 12.35 3.98 -10.35
C GLU A 67 11.94 4.40 -8.94
N ARG A 68 11.76 5.70 -8.73
CA ARG A 68 11.30 6.28 -7.47
C ARG A 68 10.17 7.28 -7.74
N PRO A 69 9.05 7.20 -7.01
CA PRO A 69 7.99 8.20 -7.15
C PRO A 69 8.46 9.56 -6.61
N ASP A 70 7.98 10.64 -7.23
CA ASP A 70 8.29 12.02 -6.81
C ASP A 70 7.68 12.38 -5.45
N ASP A 71 6.55 11.76 -5.09
CA ASP A 71 5.93 11.95 -3.78
C ASP A 71 6.72 11.22 -2.69
N GLU A 72 7.38 12.00 -1.84
CA GLU A 72 8.18 11.51 -0.73
C GLU A 72 7.38 10.64 0.28
N GLY A 73 6.08 10.89 0.45
CA GLY A 73 5.21 10.05 1.27
C GLY A 73 4.99 8.68 0.64
N VAL A 74 4.71 8.64 -0.66
CA VAL A 74 4.58 7.40 -1.44
C VAL A 74 5.90 6.63 -1.43
N ALA A 75 7.04 7.29 -1.66
CA ALA A 75 8.37 6.67 -1.64
C ALA A 75 8.66 5.99 -0.29
N ARG A 76 8.37 6.68 0.83
CA ARG A 76 8.53 6.11 2.18
C ARG A 76 7.61 4.91 2.41
N LEU A 77 6.37 5.00 1.95
CA LEU A 77 5.41 3.91 2.08
C LEU A 77 5.84 2.66 1.29
N ILE A 78 6.32 2.82 0.06
CA ILE A 78 6.83 1.71 -0.75
C ILE A 78 7.98 0.99 -0.05
N GLU A 79 8.96 1.74 0.48
CA GLU A 79 10.05 1.13 1.24
C GLU A 79 9.56 0.40 2.49
N ARG A 80 8.59 0.98 3.22
CA ARG A 80 7.97 0.29 4.35
C ARG A 80 7.31 -1.02 3.90
N MET A 81 6.50 -1.00 2.84
CA MET A 81 5.81 -2.19 2.32
C MET A 81 6.78 -3.28 1.89
N LYS A 82 7.93 -2.91 1.30
CA LYS A 82 9.02 -3.87 1.00
C LYS A 82 9.57 -4.52 2.27
N GLN A 83 9.66 -3.81 3.39
CA GLN A 83 10.12 -4.34 4.68
C GLN A 83 9.13 -5.26 5.38
N LEU A 84 7.82 -5.12 5.13
CA LEU A 84 6.79 -6.01 5.72
C LEU A 84 7.02 -7.48 5.35
N LYS A 85 7.71 -7.73 4.22
CA LYS A 85 8.15 -9.05 3.81
C LYS A 85 9.36 -9.57 4.59
N TYR A 86 10.35 -8.72 4.84
CA TYR A 86 11.65 -9.15 5.40
C TYR A 86 11.61 -9.39 6.92
N ALA A 87 10.46 -9.16 7.56
CA ALA A 87 10.28 -9.33 8.99
C ALA A 87 9.91 -10.77 9.43
N ASN A 88 10.09 -11.78 8.56
CA ASN A 88 9.93 -13.20 8.88
C ASN A 88 11.26 -13.91 9.12
#